data_AF-A0A9E4R8D3-F1
#
_entry.id   AF-A0A9E4R8D3-F1
#
_cell.length_a   1.000
_cell.length_b   1.000
_cell.length_c   1.000
_cell.angle_alpha   90.00
_cell.angle_beta   90.00
_cell.angle_gamma   90.00
#
_symmetry.space_group_name_H-M   'P 1'
#
loop_
_entity.id
_entity.type
_entity.pdbx_description
1 polymer ?
#
loop_
_entity_poly.entity_id
_entity_poly.type
_entity_poly.pdbx_seq_one_letter_code
_entity_poly.pdbx_strand_id
1 'polypeptide(L)'
;AGVTPGLLAGMAYSAAKAAVINFTSFLNAEFKNTGVRASVVIPGEVDTPILDGRPVNPSRDARDTMVTSEDAAEVITLIAGLPQRTCIPELVIRPTYMRDTSAEVGIL
;
A
#
# COMPACT_ATOMS: atom_id res chain seq x y z
N ALA A 1 -1.16 4.24 -5.52
CA ALA A 1 -2.56 4.70 -5.40
C ALA A 1 -2.77 5.69 -4.25
N GLY A 2 -2.31 5.41 -3.02
CA GLY A 2 -2.53 6.34 -1.89
C GLY A 2 -1.60 7.56 -1.85
N VAL A 3 -0.29 7.35 -2.09
CA VAL A 3 0.73 8.43 -2.08
C VAL A 3 1.05 8.91 -3.49
N THR A 4 1.29 7.96 -4.40
CA THR A 4 1.54 8.24 -5.82
C THR A 4 0.35 7.75 -6.62
N PRO A 5 -0.37 8.63 -7.35
CA PRO A 5 -1.44 8.21 -8.24
C PRO A 5 -0.84 7.44 -9.43
N GLY A 6 -1.58 6.47 -9.95
CA GLY A 6 -1.16 5.68 -11.10
C GLY A 6 -2.35 5.30 -11.95
N LEU A 7 -2.15 5.24 -13.27
CA LEU A 7 -3.21 5.00 -14.23
C LEU A 7 -3.84 3.60 -14.06
N LEU A 8 -3.07 2.62 -13.62
CA LEU A 8 -3.52 1.25 -13.34
C LEU A 8 -4.68 1.17 -12.32
N ALA A 9 -4.68 2.04 -11.32
CA ALA A 9 -5.63 1.95 -10.22
C ALA A 9 -6.88 2.81 -10.44
N GLY A 10 -6.80 3.82 -11.31
CA GLY A 10 -7.88 4.76 -11.58
C GLY A 10 -8.05 5.86 -10.52
N MET A 11 -8.80 6.90 -10.90
CA MET A 11 -8.98 8.12 -10.09
C MET A 11 -9.72 7.87 -8.78
N ALA A 12 -10.82 7.11 -8.82
CA ALA A 12 -11.69 6.91 -7.66
C ALA A 12 -10.99 6.10 -6.57
N TYR A 13 -10.30 5.03 -6.97
CA TYR A 13 -9.49 4.22 -6.06
C TYR A 13 -8.34 5.03 -5.46
N SER A 14 -7.62 5.81 -6.28
CA SER A 14 -6.51 6.63 -5.80
C SER A 14 -6.98 7.69 -4.79
N ALA A 15 -8.08 8.38 -5.08
CA ALA A 15 -8.68 9.35 -4.15
C ALA A 15 -9.12 8.69 -2.84
N ALA A 16 -9.81 7.56 -2.91
CA ALA A 16 -10.24 6.81 -1.73
C ALA A 16 -9.04 6.36 -0.87
N LYS A 17 -7.97 5.84 -1.49
CA LYS A 17 -6.77 5.41 -0.75
C LYS A 17 -5.97 6.58 -0.17
N ALA A 18 -5.94 7.73 -0.83
CA ALA A 18 -5.36 8.94 -0.26
C ALA A 18 -6.15 9.43 0.98
N ALA A 19 -7.49 9.32 0.94
CA ALA A 19 -8.33 9.68 2.09
C ALA A 19 -8.03 8.82 3.33
N VAL A 20 -7.69 7.54 3.17
CA VAL A 20 -7.30 6.65 4.29
C VAL A 20 -6.05 7.14 5.02
N ILE A 21 -5.09 7.72 4.28
CA ILE A 21 -3.86 8.28 4.88
C ILE A 21 -4.22 9.45 5.80
N ASN A 22 -5.00 10.41 5.29
CA ASN A 22 -5.40 11.56 6.08
C ASN A 22 -6.32 11.17 7.26
N PHE A 23 -7.22 10.21 7.05
CA PHE A 23 -8.05 9.65 8.12
C PHE A 23 -7.20 9.04 9.24
N THR A 24 -6.16 8.28 8.90
CA THR A 24 -5.24 7.70 9.89
C THR A 24 -4.46 8.77 10.66
N SER A 25 -4.00 9.82 9.97
CA SER A 25 -3.38 10.98 10.60
C SER A 25 -4.34 11.67 11.59
N PHE A 26 -5.61 11.83 11.18
CA PHE A 26 -6.66 12.40 12.03
C PHE A 26 -6.88 11.59 13.31
N LEU A 27 -6.86 10.25 13.25
CA LEU A 27 -6.97 9.40 14.44
C LEU A 27 -5.84 9.67 15.45
N ASN A 28 -4.59 9.83 14.98
CA ASN A 28 -3.48 10.17 15.87
C ASN A 28 -3.62 11.58 16.49
N ALA A 29 -4.22 12.52 15.77
CA ALA A 29 -4.48 13.86 16.28
C ALA A 29 -5.61 13.87 17.34
N GLU A 30 -6.71 13.17 17.07
CA GLU A 30 -7.88 13.07 17.95
C GLU A 30 -7.52 12.34 19.26
N PHE A 31 -6.80 11.22 19.17
CA PHE A 31 -6.45 10.38 20.31
C PHE A 31 -5.08 10.72 20.94
N LYS A 32 -4.61 11.95 20.76
CA LYS A 32 -3.33 12.39 21.31
C LYS A 32 -3.28 12.20 22.84
N ASN A 33 -2.15 11.68 23.34
CA ASN A 33 -1.91 11.39 24.76
C ASN A 33 -2.80 10.31 25.39
N THR A 34 -3.54 9.52 24.60
CA THR A 34 -4.35 8.39 25.11
C THR A 34 -3.61 7.06 25.10
N GLY A 35 -2.46 6.99 24.41
CA GLY A 35 -1.73 5.75 24.18
C GLY A 35 -2.23 4.93 22.99
N VAL A 36 -3.30 5.36 22.29
CA VAL A 36 -3.72 4.78 21.01
C VAL A 36 -2.71 5.16 19.92
N ARG A 37 -2.35 4.19 19.08
CA ARG A 37 -1.49 4.36 17.90
C ARG A 37 -2.28 4.00 16.66
N ALA A 38 -2.31 4.88 15.66
CA ALA A 38 -2.87 4.59 14.35
C ALA A 38 -1.76 4.59 13.29
N SER A 39 -1.75 3.58 12.43
CA SER A 39 -0.73 3.38 11.40
C SER A 39 -1.39 3.03 10.08
N VAL A 40 -0.92 3.65 8.99
CA VAL A 40 -1.32 3.29 7.62
C VAL A 40 -0.16 2.60 6.92
N VAL A 41 -0.41 1.39 6.43
CA VAL A 41 0.53 0.62 5.60
C VAL A 41 0.15 0.79 4.15
N ILE A 42 1.11 1.24 3.34
CA ILE A 42 0.90 1.64 1.95
C ILE A 42 1.81 0.79 1.05
N PRO A 43 1.38 -0.42 0.69
CA PRO A 43 2.16 -1.23 -0.21
C PRO A 43 2.09 -0.72 -1.66
N GLY A 44 3.12 -1.06 -2.44
CA GLY A 44 3.15 -0.99 -3.89
C GLY A 44 2.29 -2.08 -4.52
N GLU A 45 2.67 -2.58 -5.69
CA GLU A 45 2.01 -3.78 -6.23
C GLU A 45 2.35 -4.99 -5.35
N VAL A 46 1.30 -5.70 -4.94
CA VAL A 46 1.39 -6.89 -4.10
C VAL A 46 0.84 -8.08 -4.89
N ASP A 47 1.60 -9.17 -4.96
CA ASP A 47 1.12 -10.40 -5.57
C ASP A 47 0.07 -11.06 -4.68
N THR A 48 -1.19 -10.86 -5.05
CA THR A 48 -2.36 -11.42 -4.37
C THR A 48 -3.41 -11.77 -5.41
N PRO A 49 -4.41 -12.61 -5.06
CA PRO A 49 -5.50 -12.96 -5.98
C PRO A 49 -6.29 -11.77 -6.54
N ILE A 50 -6.18 -10.56 -5.96
CA ILE A 50 -6.82 -9.35 -6.52
C ILE A 50 -6.35 -9.05 -7.95
N LEU A 51 -5.13 -9.47 -8.31
CA LEU A 51 -4.57 -9.25 -9.64
C LEU A 51 -5.25 -10.08 -10.72
N ASP A 52 -5.91 -11.19 -10.35
CA ASP A 52 -6.60 -12.08 -11.29
C ASP A 52 -7.88 -11.46 -11.85
N GLY A 53 -8.39 -10.42 -11.19
CA GLY A 53 -9.54 -9.63 -11.64
C GLY A 53 -9.18 -8.46 -12.56
N ARG A 54 -7.90 -8.30 -12.95
CA ARG A 54 -7.51 -7.23 -13.89
C ARG A 54 -7.91 -7.60 -15.32
N PRO A 55 -8.15 -6.62 -16.21
CA PRO A 55 -8.38 -6.89 -17.63
C PRO A 55 -7.18 -7.55 -18.31
N VAL A 56 -5.96 -7.15 -17.91
CA VAL A 56 -4.70 -7.74 -18.34
C VAL A 56 -3.96 -8.18 -17.09
N ASN A 57 -3.79 -9.49 -16.95
CA ASN A 57 -3.13 -10.07 -15.78
C ASN A 57 -1.61 -9.98 -15.93
N PRO A 58 -0.88 -9.54 -14.88
CA PRO A 58 0.58 -9.56 -14.89
C PRO A 58 1.11 -10.98 -15.11
N SER A 59 2.20 -11.10 -15.88
CA SER A 59 2.89 -12.38 -16.08
C SER A 59 3.47 -12.92 -14.78
N ARG A 60 3.87 -14.20 -14.78
CA ARG A 60 4.54 -14.82 -13.63
C ARG A 60 5.83 -14.08 -13.26
N ASP A 61 6.68 -13.79 -14.24
CA ASP A 61 7.95 -13.08 -14.02
C ASP A 61 7.73 -11.67 -13.44
N ALA A 62 6.64 -11.00 -13.84
CA ALA A 62 6.25 -9.72 -13.27
C ALA A 62 5.83 -9.84 -11.79
N ARG A 63 5.05 -10.89 -11.45
CA ARG A 63 4.62 -11.17 -10.07
C ARG A 63 5.78 -11.54 -9.15
N ASP A 64 6.77 -12.27 -9.66
CA ASP A 64 7.97 -12.66 -8.91
C ASP A 64 8.80 -11.45 -8.42
N THR A 65 8.56 -10.24 -8.96
CA THR A 65 9.20 -8.98 -8.51
C THR A 65 8.34 -8.12 -7.58
N MET A 66 7.07 -8.47 -7.36
CA MET A 66 6.14 -7.70 -6.55
C MET A 66 6.39 -7.87 -5.05
N VAL A 67 5.76 -7.01 -4.25
CA VAL A 67 5.66 -7.23 -2.79
C VAL A 67 4.81 -8.48 -2.54
N THR A 68 5.14 -9.26 -1.54
CA THR A 68 4.35 -10.44 -1.13
C THR A 68 3.41 -10.13 0.03
N SER A 69 2.44 -11.02 0.29
CA SER A 69 1.63 -10.97 1.52
C SER A 69 2.49 -11.05 2.78
N GLU A 70 3.56 -11.84 2.72
CA GLU A 70 4.51 -12.10 3.79
C GLU A 70 5.30 -10.84 4.12
N ASP A 71 5.76 -10.08 3.12
CA ASP A 71 6.43 -8.80 3.33
C ASP A 71 5.50 -7.78 4.03
N ALA A 72 4.23 -7.73 3.61
CA ALA A 72 3.24 -6.88 4.25
C ALA A 72 2.98 -7.31 5.71
N ALA A 73 2.95 -8.61 5.98
CA ALA A 73 2.78 -9.15 7.33
C ALA A 73 3.99 -8.87 8.23
N GLU A 74 5.22 -8.97 7.70
CA GLU A 74 6.45 -8.63 8.43
C GLU A 74 6.44 -7.17 8.89
N VAL A 75 6.05 -6.27 7.99
CA VAL A 75 5.90 -4.85 8.29
C VAL A 75 4.83 -4.58 9.35
N ILE A 76 3.67 -5.22 9.25
CA ILE A 76 2.61 -5.10 10.26
C ILE A 76 3.13 -5.60 11.62
N THR A 77 3.86 -6.70 11.63
CA THR A 77 4.49 -7.27 12.82
C THR A 77 5.50 -6.31 13.44
N LEU A 78 6.33 -5.66 12.64
CA LEU A 78 7.24 -4.60 13.08
C LEU A 78 6.48 -3.46 13.77
N ILE A 79 5.45 -2.92 13.12
CA ILE A 79 4.64 -1.81 13.66
C ILE A 79 3.99 -2.18 14.99
N ALA A 80 3.43 -3.39 15.06
CA ALA A 80 2.78 -3.93 16.24
C ALA A 80 3.76 -4.21 17.38
N GLY A 81 4.96 -4.71 17.06
CA GLY A 81 5.99 -5.12 18.02
C GLY A 81 6.79 -3.98 18.64
N LEU A 82 6.70 -2.76 18.11
CA LEU A 82 7.37 -1.60 18.70
C LEU A 82 6.81 -1.27 20.10
N PRO A 83 7.64 -0.76 21.03
CA PRO A 83 7.17 -0.32 22.33
C PRO A 83 6.04 0.72 22.23
N GLN A 84 5.09 0.72 23.17
CA GLN A 84 3.89 1.57 23.12
C GLN A 84 4.17 3.08 23.00
N ARG A 85 5.35 3.54 23.40
CA ARG A 85 5.83 4.93 23.24
C ARG A 85 6.21 5.30 21.80
N THR A 86 6.25 4.34 20.87
CA THR A 86 6.75 4.52 19.50
C THR A 86 5.64 4.21 18.51
N CYS A 87 5.37 5.17 17.62
CA CYS A 87 4.38 5.04 16.55
C CYS A 87 5.07 5.18 15.19
N ILE A 88 4.72 4.31 14.25
CA ILE A 88 4.99 4.48 12.83
C ILE A 88 3.67 4.93 12.20
N PRO A 89 3.40 6.24 12.03
CA PRO A 89 2.09 6.72 11.60
C PRO A 89 1.81 6.39 10.12
N GLU A 90 2.85 6.35 9.29
CA GLU A 90 2.79 6.05 7.87
C GLU A 90 4.00 5.22 7.48
N LEU A 91 3.79 4.17 6.69
CA LEU A 91 4.88 3.38 6.13
C LEU A 91 4.55 2.86 4.74
N VAL A 92 5.52 3.03 3.84
CA VAL A 92 5.40 2.68 2.43
C VAL A 92 6.41 1.59 2.10
N ILE A 93 5.94 0.49 1.50
CA ILE A 93 6.80 -0.56 0.93
C ILE A 93 6.54 -0.67 -0.56
N ARG A 94 7.59 -0.92 -1.35
CA ARG A 94 7.49 -0.99 -2.81
C ARG A 94 8.42 -2.08 -3.35
N PRO A 95 8.08 -2.67 -4.51
CA PRO A 95 9.03 -3.44 -5.29
C PRO A 95 10.32 -2.65 -5.55
N THR A 96 11.47 -3.31 -5.49
CA THR A 96 12.75 -2.70 -5.89
C THR A 96 12.86 -2.57 -7.41
N TYR A 97 12.23 -3.49 -8.15
CA TYR A 97 12.16 -3.47 -9.60
C TYR A 97 10.74 -3.13 -10.05
N MET A 98 10.64 -2.15 -10.95
CA MET A 98 9.38 -1.80 -11.59
C MET A 98 9.22 -2.64 -12.85
N ARG A 99 8.14 -3.41 -12.93
CA ARG A 99 7.76 -4.13 -14.15
C ARG A 99 7.24 -3.18 -15.23
N ASP A 100 7.21 -3.67 -16.46
CA ASP A 100 6.48 -3.00 -17.53
C ASP A 100 4.96 -3.11 -17.31
N THR A 101 4.27 -1.99 -17.49
CA THR A 101 2.82 -1.84 -17.31
C THR A 101 2.13 -1.29 -18.56
N SER A 102 2.87 -1.09 -19.65
CA SER A 102 2.39 -0.40 -20.86
C SER A 102 1.14 -1.06 -21.45
N ALA A 103 1.09 -2.40 -21.46
CA ALA A 103 -0.05 -3.17 -21.95
C ALA A 103 -1.33 -3.01 -21.09
N GLU A 104 -1.20 -2.67 -19.80
CA GLU A 104 -2.33 -2.47 -18.89
C GLU A 104 -2.85 -1.03 -18.88
N VAL A 105 -1.97 -0.06 -19.13
CA VAL A 105 -2.30 1.37 -19.02
C VAL A 105 -2.94 1.90 -20.31
N GLY A 106 -2.82 1.19 -21.43
CA GLY A 106 -3.50 1.55 -22.68
C GLY A 106 -3.10 2.93 -23.21
N ILE A 107 -1.82 3.29 -23.08
CA ILE A 107 -1.28 4.44 -23.80
C ILE A 107 -1.19 4.02 -25.27
N LEU A 108 -1.97 4.68 -26.13
CA LEU A 108 -1.82 4.69 -27.59
C LEU A 108 -0.39 5.08 -28.00
#